data_AF-A0A1Q8BIH3-F1
#
_entry.id   AF-A0A1Q8BIH3-F1
#
_cell.length_a   1.000
_cell.length_b   1.000
_cell.length_c   1.000
_cell.angle_alpha   90.00
_cell.angle_beta   90.00
_cell.angle_gamma   90.00
#
_symmetry.space_group_name_H-M   'P 1'
#
loop_
_entity.id
_entity.type
_entity.pdbx_description
1 polymer ?
#
loop_
_entity_poly.entity_id
_entity_poly.type
_entity_poly.pdbx_seq_one_letter_code
_entity_poly.pdbx_strand_id
1 'polypeptide(L)'
;MKAGPILALILLILVGGATGYYLYNFYGLQSSTSTTTPSTSCPPGQVLINGACSNNCANGATDPPSCNMFPSCKNGAANPPNCNVFNQCTNGATNPPTCVSTVQCTDPGGINSHVYHPARLTLVNSCITASGIVDRVLAENDGDLHVRLRLDPAYSNLTNNANNRYQNGDLVVEIICVGPVSQADAVSACQNYTNNILIPRQGQHITVTGPYVLDTVHNNWAEIHPVYSLKIDPSTSTTVHITSESTVLSEPKRGNTKNDQRKTVGVA
;
A
#
# COMPACT_ATOMS: atom_id res chain seq x y z
N MET A 1 29.48 96.94 -64.42
CA MET A 1 30.47 96.78 -63.32
C MET A 1 30.10 95.55 -62.50
N LYS A 2 31.09 94.71 -62.18
CA LYS A 2 30.96 93.35 -61.67
C LYS A 2 30.37 93.33 -60.24
N ALA A 3 29.24 92.65 -60.04
CA ALA A 3 28.71 92.26 -58.72
C ALA A 3 28.62 90.72 -58.65
N GLY A 4 29.76 90.05 -58.84
CA GLY A 4 29.88 88.59 -58.80
C GLY A 4 30.09 87.92 -57.43
N PRO A 5 30.61 88.58 -56.36
CA PRO A 5 30.96 87.83 -55.14
C PRO A 5 29.93 87.88 -54.01
N ILE A 6 28.97 88.81 -54.01
CA ILE A 6 28.02 88.98 -52.89
C ILE A 6 26.89 87.93 -52.93
N LEU A 7 26.45 87.50 -54.11
CA LEU A 7 25.41 86.47 -54.25
C LEU A 7 25.89 85.07 -53.79
N ALA A 8 27.18 84.77 -53.96
CA ALA A 8 27.74 83.48 -53.58
C ALA A 8 27.80 83.26 -52.06
N LEU A 9 28.01 84.34 -51.28
CA LEU A 9 28.04 84.26 -49.81
C LEU A 9 26.65 84.04 -49.21
N ILE A 10 25.60 84.64 -49.81
CA ILE A 10 24.22 84.47 -49.33
C ILE A 10 23.71 83.05 -49.60
N LEU A 11 24.13 82.43 -50.71
CA LEU A 11 23.75 81.04 -51.03
C LEU A 11 24.39 80.02 -50.07
N LEU A 12 25.64 80.23 -49.66
CA LEU A 12 26.35 79.32 -48.75
C LEU A 12 25.76 79.31 -47.32
N ILE A 13 25.28 80.45 -46.84
CA ILE A 13 24.65 80.55 -45.50
C ILE A 13 23.28 79.85 -45.47
N LEU A 14 22.51 79.92 -46.56
CA LEU A 14 21.20 79.26 -46.66
C LEU A 14 21.31 77.73 -46.77
N VAL A 15 22.33 77.21 -47.47
CA VAL A 15 22.55 75.76 -47.60
C VAL A 15 23.03 75.15 -46.27
N GLY A 16 23.96 75.82 -45.57
CA GLY A 16 24.49 75.32 -44.29
C GLY A 16 23.45 75.22 -43.17
N GLY A 17 22.54 76.21 -43.08
CA GLY A 17 21.46 76.22 -42.08
C GLY A 17 20.41 75.12 -42.30
N ALA A 18 20.09 74.81 -43.56
CA ALA A 18 19.14 73.74 -43.89
C ALA A 18 19.69 72.35 -43.58
N THR A 19 20.98 72.09 -43.85
CA THR A 19 21.63 70.81 -43.50
C THR A 19 21.75 70.59 -41.99
N GLY A 20 22.01 71.63 -41.20
CA GLY A 20 22.05 71.53 -39.74
C GLY A 20 20.69 71.20 -39.11
N TYR A 21 19.62 71.82 -39.63
CA TYR A 21 18.25 71.53 -39.20
C TYR A 21 17.79 70.11 -39.57
N TYR A 22 18.19 69.63 -40.75
CA TYR A 22 17.89 68.26 -41.17
C TYR A 22 18.62 67.21 -40.32
N LEU A 23 19.89 67.41 -39.98
CA LEU A 23 20.64 66.47 -39.13
C LEU A 23 20.10 66.44 -37.69
N TYR A 24 19.69 67.59 -37.14
CA TYR A 24 19.06 67.63 -35.81
C TYR A 24 17.72 66.89 -35.78
N ASN A 25 16.89 66.99 -36.83
CA ASN A 25 15.65 66.19 -36.95
C ASN A 25 15.92 64.70 -37.29
N PHE A 26 17.06 64.36 -37.90
CA PHE A 26 17.39 62.97 -38.21
C PHE A 26 17.93 62.20 -36.99
N TYR A 27 18.60 62.88 -36.06
CA TYR A 27 19.14 62.28 -34.83
C TYR A 27 18.35 62.60 -33.55
N GLY A 28 17.40 63.54 -33.61
CA GLY A 28 16.53 63.89 -32.50
C GLY A 28 15.28 63.00 -32.45
N LEU A 29 15.21 62.17 -31.40
CA LEU A 29 14.04 61.40 -30.96
C LEU A 29 13.76 60.08 -31.71
N GLN A 30 14.66 59.10 -31.54
CA GLN A 30 14.18 57.71 -31.42
C GLN A 30 13.56 57.52 -30.04
N SER A 31 12.31 57.98 -29.92
CA SER A 31 11.38 57.44 -28.94
C SER A 31 11.10 56.00 -29.33
N SER A 32 11.44 55.09 -28.44
CA SER A 32 11.22 53.65 -28.51
C SER A 32 9.74 53.33 -28.71
N THR A 33 9.31 53.28 -29.96
CA THR A 33 8.11 52.54 -30.36
C THR A 33 8.57 51.33 -31.13
N SER A 34 8.93 50.28 -30.38
CA SER A 34 9.11 48.96 -30.95
C SER A 34 7.76 48.52 -31.50
N THR A 35 7.53 48.75 -32.78
CA THR A 35 6.57 47.97 -33.55
C THR A 35 7.20 46.59 -33.73
N THR A 36 7.17 45.81 -32.66
CA THR A 36 7.50 44.39 -32.73
C THR A 36 6.37 43.75 -33.53
N THR A 37 6.69 43.35 -34.76
CA THR A 37 6.12 42.12 -35.31
C THR A 37 6.10 41.10 -34.17
N PRO A 38 4.95 40.48 -33.82
CA PRO A 38 4.92 39.49 -32.75
C PRO A 38 6.00 38.46 -33.05
N SER A 39 7.05 38.45 -32.23
CA SER A 39 8.13 37.51 -32.40
C SER A 39 7.50 36.13 -32.24
N THR A 40 7.41 35.37 -33.33
CA THR A 40 6.84 34.01 -33.30
C THR A 40 7.75 33.02 -32.58
N SER A 41 8.91 33.48 -32.10
CA SER A 41 9.90 32.72 -31.36
C SER A 41 10.45 33.53 -30.19
N CYS A 42 10.71 32.87 -29.07
CA CYS A 42 11.41 33.47 -27.94
C CYS A 42 12.91 33.16 -27.97
N PRO A 43 13.75 33.98 -27.31
CA PRO A 43 15.15 33.64 -27.06
C PRO A 43 15.31 32.27 -26.39
N PRO A 44 16.47 31.59 -26.55
CA PRO A 44 16.75 30.33 -25.86
C PRO A 44 16.52 30.46 -24.35
N GLY A 45 15.77 29.50 -23.77
CA GLY A 45 15.40 29.53 -22.34
C GLY A 45 14.08 30.24 -22.02
N GLN A 46 13.32 30.66 -23.03
CA GLN A 46 12.00 31.27 -22.87
C GLN A 46 10.96 30.60 -23.79
N VAL A 47 9.69 30.68 -23.41
CA VAL A 47 8.54 30.23 -24.22
C VAL A 47 7.53 31.36 -24.44
N LEU A 48 6.86 31.32 -25.59
CA LEU A 48 5.90 32.34 -26.00
C LEU A 48 4.52 32.05 -25.40
N ILE A 49 4.03 32.95 -24.54
CA ILE A 49 2.72 32.85 -23.87
C ILE A 49 1.97 34.16 -24.09
N ASN A 50 0.78 34.10 -24.71
CA ASN A 50 -0.04 35.27 -25.00
C ASN A 50 0.71 36.43 -25.69
N GLY A 51 1.65 36.10 -26.58
CA GLY A 51 2.46 37.07 -27.32
C GLY A 51 3.65 37.65 -26.55
N ALA A 52 3.92 37.18 -25.33
CA ALA A 52 5.07 37.59 -24.51
C ALA A 52 5.98 36.40 -24.18
N CYS A 53 7.29 36.63 -24.17
CA CYS A 53 8.25 35.62 -23.77
C CYS A 53 8.32 35.50 -22.25
N SER A 54 8.10 34.29 -21.74
CA SER A 54 8.22 33.94 -20.33
C SER A 54 9.44 33.03 -20.13
N ASN A 55 10.14 33.20 -19.00
CA ASN A 55 11.27 32.34 -18.65
C ASN A 55 10.82 30.88 -18.47
N ASN A 56 11.67 29.96 -18.91
CA ASN A 56 11.51 28.56 -18.56
C ASN A 56 11.61 28.36 -17.05
N CYS A 57 10.90 27.35 -16.56
CA CYS A 57 10.86 27.05 -15.13
C CYS A 57 12.20 26.47 -14.66
N ALA A 58 12.92 27.20 -13.79
CA ALA A 58 14.21 26.77 -13.24
C ALA A 58 14.10 25.52 -12.34
N ASN A 59 12.90 25.23 -11.83
CA ASN A 59 12.61 24.05 -11.01
C ASN A 59 12.27 22.79 -11.84
N GLY A 60 12.35 22.84 -13.17
CA GLY A 60 12.03 21.71 -14.05
C GLY A 60 10.54 21.47 -14.30
N ALA A 61 9.67 22.38 -13.85
CA ALA A 61 8.26 22.38 -14.24
C ALA A 61 8.10 22.72 -15.74
N THR A 62 6.93 22.40 -16.30
CA THR A 62 6.68 22.46 -17.76
C THR A 62 5.60 23.47 -18.15
N ASP A 63 5.10 24.23 -17.18
CA ASP A 63 3.93 25.11 -17.29
C ASP A 63 4.25 26.57 -16.88
N PRO A 64 5.20 27.25 -17.53
CA PRO A 64 5.35 28.68 -17.31
C PRO A 64 4.04 29.43 -17.63
N PRO A 65 3.72 30.54 -16.92
CA PRO A 65 4.48 31.14 -15.83
C PRO A 65 4.24 30.48 -14.46
N SER A 66 3.28 29.55 -14.33
CA SER A 66 2.87 28.95 -13.07
C SER A 66 3.92 28.02 -12.46
N CYS A 67 4.68 27.33 -13.30
CA CYS A 67 5.82 26.48 -12.91
C CYS A 67 5.52 25.51 -11.76
N ASN A 68 4.34 24.90 -11.77
CA ASN A 68 3.87 23.97 -10.74
C ASN A 68 3.50 22.58 -11.29
N MET A 69 3.52 22.37 -12.60
CA MET A 69 3.28 21.08 -13.25
C MET A 69 4.61 20.41 -13.66
N PHE A 70 4.90 19.26 -13.08
CA PHE A 70 6.11 18.49 -13.33
C PHE A 70 5.85 17.27 -14.22
N PRO A 71 6.81 16.88 -15.08
CA PRO A 71 6.76 15.61 -15.79
C PRO A 71 6.71 14.41 -14.83
N SER A 72 6.11 13.30 -15.27
CA SER A 72 6.14 12.04 -14.54
C SER A 72 7.58 11.50 -14.38
N CYS A 73 7.87 10.88 -13.24
CA CYS A 73 9.20 10.36 -12.94
C CYS A 73 9.57 9.15 -13.81
N LYS A 74 10.74 9.19 -14.46
CA LYS A 74 11.23 8.09 -15.32
C LYS A 74 11.48 6.77 -14.56
N ASN A 75 11.74 6.86 -13.25
CA ASN A 75 11.95 5.70 -12.37
C ASN A 75 10.62 5.15 -11.80
N GLY A 76 9.47 5.68 -12.20
CA GLY A 76 8.15 5.24 -11.72
C GLY A 76 7.75 5.76 -10.33
N ALA A 77 8.53 6.66 -9.73
CA ALA A 77 8.15 7.33 -8.47
C ALA A 77 6.92 8.25 -8.67
N ALA A 78 6.14 8.41 -7.60
CA ALA A 78 4.86 9.12 -7.60
C ALA A 78 4.97 10.61 -7.20
N ASN A 79 6.15 11.10 -6.81
CA ASN A 79 6.32 12.46 -6.26
C ASN A 79 7.38 13.30 -6.99
N PRO A 80 7.11 13.76 -8.22
CA PRO A 80 7.97 14.75 -8.85
C PRO A 80 8.00 16.06 -8.04
N PRO A 81 9.11 16.83 -8.05
CA PRO A 81 10.36 16.58 -8.76
C PRO A 81 11.33 15.63 -8.02
N ASN A 82 11.07 15.29 -6.75
CA ASN A 82 12.00 14.52 -5.92
C ASN A 82 12.14 13.06 -6.38
N CYS A 83 11.08 12.49 -6.96
CA CYS A 83 11.06 11.16 -7.55
C CYS A 83 11.66 10.06 -6.65
N ASN A 84 11.27 10.04 -5.36
CA ASN A 84 11.79 9.12 -4.34
C ASN A 84 10.71 8.35 -3.56
N VAL A 85 9.42 8.62 -3.79
CA VAL A 85 8.28 7.89 -3.22
C VAL A 85 7.73 6.93 -4.26
N PHE A 86 7.62 5.64 -3.93
CA PHE A 86 7.10 4.61 -4.82
C PHE A 86 5.74 4.09 -4.32
N ASN A 87 4.90 3.68 -5.25
CA ASN A 87 3.69 2.93 -4.91
C ASN A 87 4.08 1.55 -4.36
N GLN A 88 3.26 1.01 -3.46
CA GLN A 88 3.46 -0.35 -2.95
C GLN A 88 3.34 -1.36 -4.09
N CYS A 89 4.18 -2.40 -4.07
CA CYS A 89 4.16 -3.43 -5.10
C CYS A 89 2.86 -4.24 -4.97
N THR A 90 2.16 -4.42 -6.08
CA THR A 90 0.90 -5.18 -6.15
C THR A 90 1.09 -6.68 -5.91
N ASN A 91 2.34 -7.17 -5.95
CA ASN A 91 2.73 -8.56 -5.68
C ASN A 91 3.24 -8.78 -4.24
N GLY A 92 3.07 -7.80 -3.34
CA GLY A 92 3.53 -7.90 -1.95
C GLY A 92 5.05 -7.85 -1.76
N ALA A 93 5.82 -7.58 -2.82
CA ALA A 93 7.26 -7.38 -2.71
C ALA A 93 7.59 -6.10 -1.91
N THR A 94 8.72 -6.11 -1.21
CA THR A 94 9.15 -5.01 -0.33
C THR A 94 10.24 -4.12 -0.92
N ASN A 95 10.65 -4.35 -2.18
CA ASN A 95 11.76 -3.64 -2.85
C ASN A 95 11.34 -2.91 -4.14
N PRO A 96 10.46 -1.90 -4.06
CA PRO A 96 10.22 -0.99 -5.18
C PRO A 96 11.51 -0.22 -5.56
N PRO A 97 11.73 0.14 -6.84
CA PRO A 97 10.86 -0.03 -8.01
C PRO A 97 10.98 -1.40 -8.70
N THR A 98 11.94 -2.22 -8.30
CA THR A 98 12.20 -3.51 -8.95
C THR A 98 11.16 -4.57 -8.64
N CYS A 99 10.42 -4.43 -7.53
CA CYS A 99 9.34 -5.31 -7.09
C CYS A 99 9.68 -6.82 -7.31
N VAL A 100 10.90 -7.22 -6.95
CA VAL A 100 11.37 -8.61 -7.09
C VAL A 100 11.19 -9.38 -5.80
N SER A 101 10.60 -10.56 -5.91
CA SER A 101 10.41 -11.49 -4.80
C SER A 101 11.68 -12.30 -4.56
N THR A 102 12.48 -11.96 -3.56
CA THR A 102 13.44 -12.89 -2.97
C THR A 102 13.15 -13.09 -1.49
N VAL A 103 11.89 -13.38 -1.16
CA VAL A 103 11.57 -13.99 0.14
C VAL A 103 11.68 -15.50 -0.06
N GLN A 104 12.90 -16.02 0.02
CA GLN A 104 13.08 -17.44 0.30
C GLN A 104 12.76 -17.60 1.78
N CYS A 105 11.63 -18.24 2.09
CA CYS A 105 11.37 -18.72 3.43
C CYS A 105 12.48 -19.73 3.77
N THR A 106 13.42 -19.36 4.64
CA THR A 106 14.36 -20.30 5.23
C THR A 106 13.60 -21.16 6.22
N ASP A 107 13.71 -22.49 6.12
CA ASP A 107 13.10 -23.48 7.03
C ASP A 107 13.65 -23.30 8.47
N PRO A 108 12.94 -22.58 9.35
CA PRO A 108 13.55 -22.03 10.54
C PRO A 108 13.63 -23.09 11.64
N GLY A 109 14.83 -23.60 11.91
CA GLY A 109 15.00 -24.68 12.88
C GLY A 109 14.65 -26.06 12.34
N GLY A 110 14.58 -26.22 11.01
CA GLY A 110 14.33 -27.52 10.37
C GLY A 110 12.91 -28.05 10.58
N ILE A 111 11.91 -27.16 10.62
CA ILE A 111 10.51 -27.51 10.87
C ILE A 111 10.03 -28.53 9.82
N ASN A 112 10.47 -28.44 8.56
CA ASN A 112 10.03 -29.37 7.52
C ASN A 112 10.36 -30.84 7.84
N SER A 113 11.42 -31.14 8.60
CA SER A 113 11.76 -32.53 8.93
C SER A 113 10.80 -33.15 9.96
N HIS A 114 9.87 -32.36 10.49
CA HIS A 114 8.89 -32.78 11.50
C HIS A 114 7.45 -32.84 10.96
N VAL A 115 7.26 -32.57 9.66
CA VAL A 115 5.97 -32.80 9.00
C VAL A 115 5.75 -34.31 8.90
N TYR A 116 4.69 -34.81 9.53
CA TYR A 116 4.23 -36.19 9.32
C TYR A 116 3.83 -36.37 7.85
N HIS A 117 4.13 -37.50 7.21
CA HIS A 117 3.79 -37.79 5.79
C HIS A 117 3.96 -36.62 4.78
N PRO A 118 5.17 -36.05 4.62
CA PRO A 118 5.39 -34.88 3.78
C PRO A 118 5.17 -35.18 2.28
N ALA A 119 5.29 -36.44 1.86
CA ALA A 119 5.08 -36.86 0.48
C ALA A 119 3.64 -36.64 -0.02
N ARG A 120 2.66 -36.42 0.88
CA ARG A 120 1.28 -36.07 0.51
C ARG A 120 1.14 -34.62 0.05
N LEU A 121 2.11 -33.77 0.37
CA LEU A 121 2.04 -32.33 0.13
C LEU A 121 2.65 -31.99 -1.22
N THR A 122 1.85 -31.39 -2.09
CA THR A 122 2.35 -30.80 -3.34
C THR A 122 2.74 -29.35 -3.10
N LEU A 123 4.03 -29.04 -3.18
CA LEU A 123 4.51 -27.66 -3.05
C LEU A 123 4.06 -26.81 -4.23
N VAL A 124 3.30 -25.75 -3.96
CA VAL A 124 2.88 -24.76 -4.96
C VAL A 124 3.78 -23.52 -4.91
N ASN A 125 4.08 -23.04 -3.71
CA ASN A 125 5.04 -21.95 -3.51
C ASN A 125 5.85 -22.21 -2.24
N SER A 126 7.18 -22.10 -2.36
CA SER A 126 8.11 -22.30 -1.23
C SER A 126 7.92 -21.28 -0.10
N CYS A 127 7.28 -20.15 -0.37
CA CYS A 127 7.08 -19.10 0.62
C CYS A 127 5.93 -18.17 0.25
N ILE A 128 4.91 -18.11 1.10
CA ILE A 128 3.89 -17.08 1.05
C ILE A 128 3.66 -16.48 2.43
N THR A 129 3.13 -15.26 2.44
CA THR A 129 2.57 -14.62 3.63
C THR A 129 1.10 -14.33 3.38
N ALA A 130 0.25 -14.62 4.35
CA ALA A 130 -1.17 -14.32 4.30
C ALA A 130 -1.66 -13.82 5.66
N SER A 131 -2.71 -13.00 5.66
CA SER A 131 -3.39 -12.58 6.88
C SER A 131 -4.90 -12.80 6.81
N GLY A 132 -5.52 -12.85 7.98
CA GLY A 132 -6.95 -13.05 8.13
C GLY A 132 -7.37 -13.25 9.58
N ILE A 133 -8.64 -13.61 9.77
CA ILE A 133 -9.24 -13.87 11.07
C ILE A 133 -9.32 -15.38 11.31
N VAL A 134 -8.89 -15.81 12.50
CA VAL A 134 -9.01 -17.21 12.91
C VAL A 134 -10.46 -17.55 13.21
N ASP A 135 -11.09 -18.35 12.35
CA ASP A 135 -12.46 -18.80 12.55
C ASP A 135 -12.52 -20.07 13.43
N ARG A 136 -11.47 -20.90 13.42
CA ARG A 136 -11.34 -22.07 14.30
C ARG A 136 -9.89 -22.51 14.51
N VAL A 137 -9.62 -23.10 15.67
CA VAL A 137 -8.39 -23.86 15.96
C VAL A 137 -8.81 -25.27 16.37
N LEU A 138 -8.32 -26.27 15.64
CA LEU A 138 -8.64 -27.69 15.82
C LEU A 138 -7.35 -28.43 16.19
N ALA A 139 -7.44 -29.37 17.12
CA ALA A 139 -6.34 -30.28 17.43
C ALA A 139 -6.54 -31.57 16.63
N GLU A 140 -5.48 -32.00 15.96
CA GLU A 140 -5.48 -33.20 15.13
C GLU A 140 -4.73 -34.35 15.82
N ASN A 141 -5.00 -35.58 15.37
CA ASN A 141 -4.48 -36.79 16.04
C ASN A 141 -2.96 -36.97 15.89
N ASP A 142 -2.37 -36.39 14.86
CA ASP A 142 -0.93 -36.35 14.61
C ASP A 142 -0.17 -35.35 15.50
N GLY A 143 -0.90 -34.58 16.32
CA GLY A 143 -0.34 -33.58 17.23
C GLY A 143 -0.29 -32.17 16.64
N ASP A 144 -0.73 -31.99 15.39
CA ASP A 144 -0.76 -30.70 14.74
C ASP A 144 -1.99 -29.90 15.19
N LEU A 145 -1.92 -28.57 15.02
CA LEU A 145 -3.09 -27.71 15.06
C LEU A 145 -3.48 -27.28 13.66
N HIS A 146 -4.71 -27.61 13.29
CA HIS A 146 -5.35 -27.14 12.08
C HIS A 146 -6.10 -25.84 12.39
N VAL A 147 -5.57 -24.72 11.90
CA VAL A 147 -6.17 -23.39 12.04
C VAL A 147 -6.95 -23.08 10.76
N ARG A 148 -8.24 -22.79 10.91
CA ARG A 148 -9.07 -22.28 9.82
C ARG A 148 -8.98 -20.77 9.78
N LEU A 149 -8.31 -20.26 8.77
CA LEU A 149 -8.04 -18.85 8.57
C LEU A 149 -8.96 -18.28 7.49
N ARG A 150 -9.90 -17.44 7.90
CA ARG A 150 -10.70 -16.65 6.97
C ARG A 150 -9.85 -15.49 6.48
N LEU A 151 -9.37 -15.63 5.25
CA LEU A 151 -8.41 -14.71 4.65
C LEU A 151 -8.96 -13.29 4.48
N ASP A 152 -8.07 -12.31 4.61
CA ASP A 152 -8.37 -10.94 4.18
C ASP A 152 -8.61 -10.90 2.67
N PRO A 153 -9.37 -9.91 2.17
CA PRO A 153 -9.70 -9.80 0.75
C PRO A 153 -8.48 -9.85 -0.19
N ALA A 154 -7.35 -9.29 0.25
CA ALA A 154 -6.10 -9.26 -0.52
C ALA A 154 -5.50 -10.65 -0.80
N TYR A 155 -5.84 -11.66 0.01
CA TYR A 155 -5.33 -13.03 -0.10
C TYR A 155 -6.40 -14.04 -0.53
N SER A 156 -7.61 -13.58 -0.87
CA SER A 156 -8.77 -14.43 -1.20
C SER A 156 -8.54 -15.44 -2.34
N ASN A 157 -7.48 -15.27 -3.13
CA ASN A 157 -7.05 -16.20 -4.18
C ASN A 157 -6.23 -17.41 -3.69
N LEU A 158 -5.93 -17.52 -2.38
CA LEU A 158 -5.15 -18.62 -1.81
C LEU A 158 -5.99 -19.84 -1.42
N THR A 159 -7.32 -19.75 -1.50
CA THR A 159 -8.21 -20.90 -1.28
C THR A 159 -8.68 -21.47 -2.62
N ASN A 160 -9.11 -22.73 -2.58
CA ASN A 160 -9.63 -23.42 -3.77
C ASN A 160 -10.99 -24.08 -3.49
N ASN A 161 -11.50 -24.84 -4.47
CA ASN A 161 -12.79 -25.52 -4.37
C ASN A 161 -12.85 -26.54 -3.22
N ALA A 162 -11.73 -27.18 -2.88
CA ALA A 162 -11.67 -28.11 -1.75
C ALA A 162 -11.73 -27.35 -0.42
N ASN A 163 -11.05 -26.21 -0.28
CA ASN A 163 -11.24 -25.33 0.89
C ASN A 163 -12.71 -24.90 1.04
N ASN A 164 -13.35 -24.46 -0.06
CA ASN A 164 -14.76 -24.07 -0.04
C ASN A 164 -15.68 -25.20 0.43
N ARG A 165 -15.44 -26.42 -0.04
CA ARG A 165 -16.32 -27.57 0.22
C ARG A 165 -16.08 -28.23 1.57
N TYR A 166 -14.84 -28.29 2.03
CA TYR A 166 -14.45 -29.11 3.19
C TYR A 166 -13.94 -28.27 4.37
N GLN A 167 -13.55 -27.01 4.13
CA GLN A 167 -12.96 -26.10 5.13
C GLN A 167 -13.73 -24.78 5.24
N ASN A 168 -15.00 -24.77 4.83
CA ASN A 168 -15.90 -23.61 4.95
C ASN A 168 -15.40 -22.35 4.19
N GLY A 169 -14.53 -22.51 3.19
CA GLY A 169 -13.92 -21.40 2.45
C GLY A 169 -12.66 -20.84 3.10
N ASP A 170 -12.24 -21.39 4.24
CA ASP A 170 -11.04 -20.95 4.94
C ASP A 170 -9.78 -21.60 4.38
N LEU A 171 -8.67 -20.86 4.47
CA LEU A 171 -7.35 -21.44 4.27
C LEU A 171 -7.01 -22.30 5.49
N VAL A 172 -6.45 -23.47 5.23
CA VAL A 172 -5.90 -24.32 6.28
C VAL A 172 -4.51 -23.82 6.62
N VAL A 173 -4.22 -23.70 7.91
CA VAL A 173 -2.90 -23.31 8.41
C VAL A 173 -2.51 -24.36 9.44
N GLU A 174 -1.43 -25.11 9.20
CA GLU A 174 -1.02 -26.21 10.07
C GLU A 174 0.23 -25.83 10.88
N ILE A 175 0.04 -25.69 12.19
CA ILE A 175 1.12 -25.53 13.16
C ILE A 175 1.44 -26.91 13.71
N ILE A 176 2.61 -27.44 13.36
CA ILE A 176 2.92 -28.85 13.61
C ILE A 176 3.37 -29.11 15.05
N CYS A 177 3.15 -30.34 15.53
CA CYS A 177 3.70 -30.86 16.78
C CYS A 177 3.48 -29.95 18.00
N VAL A 178 2.24 -29.48 18.17
CA VAL A 178 1.82 -28.63 19.28
C VAL A 178 1.22 -29.46 20.41
N GLY A 179 0.33 -30.38 20.05
CA GLY A 179 -0.44 -31.21 20.96
C GLY A 179 0.17 -32.59 21.18
N PRO A 180 -0.44 -33.39 22.07
CA PRO A 180 -0.07 -34.80 22.21
C PRO A 180 -0.39 -35.57 20.92
N VAL A 181 0.54 -36.42 20.49
CA VAL A 181 0.35 -37.31 19.33
C VAL A 181 -0.40 -38.56 19.78
N SER A 182 -1.58 -38.80 19.22
CA SER A 182 -2.39 -40.02 19.46
C SER A 182 -2.36 -40.99 18.29
N GLN A 183 -2.02 -40.51 17.09
CA GLN A 183 -1.84 -41.31 15.89
C GLN A 183 -0.47 -42.00 15.88
N ALA A 184 -0.47 -43.33 15.88
CA ALA A 184 0.74 -44.13 16.11
C ALA A 184 1.87 -43.89 15.09
N ASP A 185 1.54 -43.71 13.81
CA ASP A 185 2.52 -43.49 12.74
C ASP A 185 3.00 -42.04 12.62
N ALA A 186 2.31 -41.09 13.28
CA ALA A 186 2.74 -39.70 13.39
C ALA A 186 3.76 -39.46 14.51
N VAL A 187 3.85 -40.37 15.49
CA VAL A 187 4.70 -40.21 16.69
C VAL A 187 6.14 -39.84 16.34
N SER A 188 6.73 -40.50 15.33
CA SER A 188 8.13 -40.27 14.96
C SER A 188 8.40 -38.89 14.36
N ALA A 189 7.41 -38.26 13.72
CA ALA A 189 7.57 -36.95 13.10
C ALA A 189 7.82 -35.86 14.16
N CYS A 190 7.12 -35.92 15.28
CA CYS A 190 7.26 -34.96 16.38
C CYS A 190 8.34 -35.31 17.42
N GLN A 191 9.08 -36.41 17.24
CA GLN A 191 10.14 -36.78 18.19
C GLN A 191 11.27 -35.74 18.21
N ASN A 192 11.67 -35.34 19.42
CA ASN A 192 12.75 -34.37 19.67
C ASN A 192 12.53 -33.00 19.04
N TYR A 193 11.27 -32.66 18.72
CA TYR A 193 10.88 -31.35 18.24
C TYR A 193 9.97 -30.65 19.25
N THR A 194 10.19 -29.36 19.43
CA THR A 194 9.34 -28.50 20.25
C THR A 194 8.86 -27.35 19.38
N ASN A 195 7.55 -27.23 19.20
CA ASN A 195 6.96 -26.10 18.49
C ASN A 195 7.27 -24.78 19.22
N ASN A 196 7.70 -23.77 18.44
CA ASN A 196 7.96 -22.40 18.92
C ASN A 196 7.03 -21.37 18.27
N ILE A 197 6.09 -21.79 17.42
CA ILE A 197 5.09 -20.92 16.81
C ILE A 197 4.04 -20.57 17.85
N LEU A 198 3.67 -19.28 17.91
CA LEU A 198 2.57 -18.81 18.76
C LEU A 198 1.25 -19.48 18.35
N ILE A 199 0.50 -19.97 19.33
CA ILE A 199 -0.81 -20.58 19.08
C ILE A 199 -1.89 -19.50 19.11
N PRO A 200 -2.57 -19.20 18.00
CA PRO A 200 -3.59 -18.18 17.97
C PRO A 200 -4.89 -18.66 18.63
N ARG A 201 -5.77 -17.72 18.93
CA ARG A 201 -7.13 -17.98 19.43
C ARG A 201 -8.15 -17.61 18.37
N GLN A 202 -9.30 -18.26 18.43
CA GLN A 202 -10.46 -17.90 17.62
C GLN A 202 -10.78 -16.40 17.78
N GLY A 203 -11.07 -15.74 16.66
CA GLY A 203 -11.38 -14.32 16.56
C GLY A 203 -10.16 -13.40 16.45
N GLN A 204 -8.92 -13.90 16.65
CA GLN A 204 -7.73 -13.08 16.46
C GLN A 204 -7.44 -12.87 14.97
N HIS A 205 -6.97 -11.67 14.64
CA HIS A 205 -6.35 -11.40 13.36
C HIS A 205 -4.88 -11.82 13.41
N ILE A 206 -4.44 -12.60 12.42
CA ILE A 206 -3.07 -13.11 12.38
C ILE A 206 -2.45 -12.90 11.01
N THR A 207 -1.13 -12.80 10.99
CA THR A 207 -0.31 -12.90 9.78
C THR A 207 0.56 -14.15 9.88
N VAL A 208 0.48 -15.03 8.89
CA VAL A 208 1.17 -16.33 8.86
C VAL A 208 2.08 -16.40 7.65
N THR A 209 3.20 -17.11 7.78
CA THR A 209 4.17 -17.31 6.70
C THR A 209 4.71 -18.74 6.72
N GLY A 210 4.83 -19.34 5.55
CA GLY A 210 5.33 -20.71 5.36
C GLY A 210 5.16 -21.17 3.91
N PRO A 211 5.44 -22.45 3.63
CA PRO A 211 5.19 -23.05 2.33
C PRO A 211 3.69 -23.13 2.04
N TYR A 212 3.30 -22.80 0.81
CA TYR A 212 1.95 -22.98 0.30
C TYR A 212 1.88 -24.31 -0.44
N VAL A 213 1.05 -25.22 0.05
CA VAL A 213 0.97 -26.59 -0.46
C VAL A 213 -0.48 -27.01 -0.71
N LEU A 214 -0.64 -28.08 -1.48
CA LEU A 214 -1.91 -28.81 -1.60
C LEU A 214 -1.78 -30.16 -0.93
N ASP A 215 -2.72 -30.50 -0.05
CA ASP A 215 -2.76 -31.83 0.57
C ASP A 215 -3.50 -32.84 -0.33
N THR A 216 -2.74 -33.70 -0.98
CA THR A 216 -3.25 -34.60 -2.02
C THR A 216 -4.14 -35.74 -1.51
N VAL A 217 -4.03 -36.09 -0.22
CA VAL A 217 -4.87 -37.14 0.39
C VAL A 217 -6.09 -36.56 1.10
N HIS A 218 -6.11 -35.23 1.31
CA HIS A 218 -7.25 -34.50 1.85
C HIS A 218 -7.97 -33.64 0.80
N ASN A 219 -8.30 -34.25 -0.34
CA ASN A 219 -9.07 -33.61 -1.42
C ASN A 219 -8.38 -32.42 -2.10
N ASN A 220 -7.07 -32.25 -1.95
CA ASN A 220 -6.29 -31.12 -2.49
C ASN A 220 -6.73 -29.75 -1.96
N TRP A 221 -7.17 -29.64 -0.70
CA TRP A 221 -7.32 -28.30 -0.12
C TRP A 221 -5.95 -27.63 -0.02
N ALA A 222 -5.97 -26.31 -0.13
CA ALA A 222 -4.78 -25.48 -0.01
C ALA A 222 -4.50 -25.14 1.45
N GLU A 223 -3.21 -25.13 1.79
CA GLU A 223 -2.75 -24.85 3.15
C GLU A 223 -1.40 -24.14 3.20
N ILE A 224 -1.15 -23.42 4.30
CA ILE A 224 0.19 -23.05 4.73
C ILE A 224 0.68 -24.10 5.71
N HIS A 225 1.60 -24.96 5.26
CA HIS A 225 2.09 -26.11 6.01
C HIS A 225 3.56 -26.40 5.66
N PRO A 226 4.47 -26.43 6.65
CA PRO A 226 4.23 -26.06 8.05
C PRO A 226 4.33 -24.54 8.22
N VAL A 227 3.74 -24.01 9.28
CA VAL A 227 3.93 -22.60 9.63
C VAL A 227 5.38 -22.34 10.06
N TYR A 228 6.05 -21.40 9.40
CA TYR A 228 7.40 -20.94 9.75
C TYR A 228 7.39 -19.74 10.69
N SER A 229 6.39 -18.85 10.55
CA SER A 229 6.19 -17.76 11.50
C SER A 229 4.72 -17.33 11.55
N LEU A 230 4.32 -16.87 12.73
CA LEU A 230 2.98 -16.36 12.99
C LEU A 230 3.08 -15.10 13.85
N LYS A 231 2.32 -14.07 13.48
CA LYS A 231 2.12 -12.87 14.28
C LYS A 231 0.64 -12.73 14.58
N ILE A 232 0.33 -12.37 15.82
CA ILE A 232 -1.02 -11.97 16.24
C ILE A 232 -1.05 -10.46 16.23
N ASP A 233 -1.99 -9.88 15.48
CA ASP A 233 -2.12 -8.44 15.44
C ASP A 233 -2.75 -7.94 16.75
N PRO A 234 -2.32 -6.77 17.25
CA PRO A 234 -2.91 -6.21 18.45
C PRO A 234 -4.40 -6.01 18.21
N SER A 235 -5.23 -6.63 19.06
CA SER A 235 -6.68 -6.41 19.01
C SER A 235 -6.92 -4.91 19.09
N THR A 236 -7.56 -4.33 18.08
CA THR A 236 -8.21 -3.03 18.27
C THR A 236 -9.24 -3.27 19.35
N SER A 237 -8.88 -2.96 20.59
CA SER A 237 -9.81 -2.93 21.71
C SER A 237 -10.92 -2.02 21.24
N THR A 238 -12.04 -2.62 20.84
CA THR A 238 -13.24 -1.85 20.56
C THR A 238 -13.62 -1.31 21.91
N THR A 239 -13.26 -0.06 22.18
CA THR A 239 -13.76 0.66 23.34
C THR A 239 -15.26 0.69 23.17
N VAL A 240 -15.94 -0.28 23.78
CA VAL A 240 -17.38 -0.22 23.97
C VAL A 240 -17.57 0.93 24.94
N HIS A 241 -17.87 2.11 24.39
CA HIS A 241 -18.43 3.20 25.16
C HIS A 241 -19.82 2.72 25.61
N ILE A 242 -19.87 2.07 26.78
CA ILE A 242 -21.13 1.88 27.48
C ILE A 242 -21.55 3.27 27.93
N THR A 243 -22.35 3.97 27.15
CA THR A 243 -23.19 5.04 27.67
C THR A 243 -24.25 4.36 28.50
N SER A 244 -24.13 4.46 29.82
CA SER A 244 -25.16 4.03 30.76
C SER A 244 -26.41 4.88 30.54
N GLU A 245 -27.31 4.45 29.65
CA GLU A 245 -28.72 4.83 29.75
C GLU A 245 -29.41 3.86 30.71
N SER A 246 -30.06 4.46 31.71
CA SER A 246 -30.67 3.79 32.85
C SER A 246 -31.71 2.75 32.44
N THR A 247 -31.40 1.47 32.62
CA THR A 247 -32.45 0.44 32.81
C THR A 247 -32.79 0.36 34.28
N VAL A 248 -33.95 0.92 34.62
CA VAL A 248 -34.61 0.80 35.92
C VAL A 248 -34.91 -0.68 36.19
N LEU A 249 -34.23 -1.26 37.19
CA LEU A 249 -34.57 -2.57 37.72
C LEU A 249 -35.78 -2.41 38.64
N SER A 250 -36.96 -2.84 38.21
CA SER A 250 -38.13 -2.95 39.09
C SER A 250 -37.93 -4.13 40.06
N GLU A 251 -37.84 -3.83 41.37
CA GLU A 251 -37.80 -4.83 42.44
C GLU A 251 -39.07 -5.70 42.47
N PRO A 252 -38.97 -7.00 42.86
CA PRO A 252 -40.16 -7.79 43.13
C PRO A 252 -40.72 -7.46 44.53
N LYS A 253 -42.01 -7.10 44.57
CA LYS A 253 -42.77 -6.88 45.80
C LYS A 253 -42.72 -8.12 46.71
N ARG A 254 -42.25 -7.90 47.96
CA ARG A 254 -42.37 -8.83 49.08
C ARG A 254 -43.77 -8.71 49.69
N GLY A 255 -44.55 -9.80 49.71
CA GLY A 255 -45.94 -9.81 50.21
C GLY A 255 -46.42 -11.16 50.75
N ASN A 256 -46.15 -11.38 52.05
CA ASN A 256 -46.86 -12.11 53.10
C ASN A 256 -47.74 -13.39 52.85
N THR A 257 -47.27 -14.49 53.47
CA THR A 257 -47.94 -15.54 54.30
C THR A 257 -49.40 -15.98 54.08
N LYS A 258 -49.62 -17.30 54.01
CA LYS A 258 -50.47 -18.09 54.95
C LYS A 258 -50.33 -19.62 54.78
N ASN A 259 -50.39 -20.30 55.94
CA ASN A 259 -50.40 -21.74 56.20
C ASN A 259 -51.38 -22.56 55.33
N ASP A 260 -51.02 -23.81 55.01
CA ASP A 260 -51.86 -24.97 55.40
C ASP A 260 -51.05 -26.28 55.49
N GLN A 261 -51.58 -27.20 56.29
CA GLN A 261 -50.96 -28.36 56.94
C GLN A 261 -50.83 -29.64 56.10
N ARG A 262 -50.03 -30.59 56.64
CA ARG A 262 -50.02 -32.07 56.46
C ARG A 262 -49.54 -32.56 55.08
N LYS A 263 -48.75 -33.63 54.95
CA LYS A 263 -48.74 -34.91 55.70
C LYS A 263 -47.43 -35.67 55.42
N THR A 264 -46.97 -36.40 56.42
CA THR A 264 -45.93 -37.45 56.41
C THR A 264 -46.12 -38.53 55.33
N VAL A 265 -45.01 -39.14 54.87
CA VAL A 265 -44.60 -40.57 55.06
C VAL A 265 -43.46 -40.90 54.07
N GLY A 266 -42.39 -41.53 54.58
CA GLY A 266 -41.25 -42.03 53.79
C GLY A 266 -41.37 -43.50 53.38
N VAL A 267 -40.21 -44.14 53.22
CA VAL A 267 -39.93 -45.57 52.90
C VAL A 267 -39.90 -45.84 51.39
N ALA A 268 -38.87 -46.44 50.78
CA ALA A 268 -37.66 -47.13 51.23
C ALA A 268 -36.47 -46.78 50.31
#